data_AF-A0A450VXJ6-F1
#
_entry.id   AF-A0A450VXJ6-F1
#
_cell.length_a   1.000
_cell.length_b   1.000
_cell.length_c   1.000
_cell.angle_alpha   90.00
_cell.angle_beta   90.00
_cell.angle_gamma   90.00
#
_symmetry.space_group_name_H-M   'P 1'
#
loop_
_entity.id
_entity.type
_entity.pdbx_description
1 polymer ?
#
loop_
_entity_poly.entity_id
_entity_poly.type
_entity_poly.pdbx_seq_one_letter_code
_entity_poly.pdbx_strand_id
1 'polypeptide(L)'
;MKYIDLLRNTDSFKERNEESLRKIKEIRKEFEKILEPTQYGGLKVSIFCGGSLGRGDAGSVSDLDLFILADNKGKDIRRMDALKLLADAININKKLKYPEFSNDGQYFKVYSFPDMFEKLGSPNDDVENLFTVRMLLLLESRPILNEELYKKQIDKVLNHYFRDSSGKDSFRPLFLVNDVLRYWRTVCLN
;
A
#
# COMPACT_ATOMS: atom_id res chain seq x y z
N MET A 1 -28.70 14.18 12.96
CA MET A 1 -27.58 14.42 12.02
C MET A 1 -26.53 13.35 12.31
N LYS A 2 -26.23 12.44 11.38
CA LYS A 2 -25.20 11.40 11.65
C LYS A 2 -23.85 12.10 11.57
N TYR A 3 -22.95 11.85 12.53
CA TYR A 3 -21.61 12.47 12.56
C TYR A 3 -20.83 12.31 11.25
N ILE A 4 -21.12 11.26 10.46
CA ILE A 4 -20.57 11.04 9.12
C ILE A 4 -20.92 12.18 8.14
N ASP A 5 -22.13 12.75 8.24
CA ASP A 5 -22.59 13.82 7.38
C ASP A 5 -21.87 15.13 7.73
N LEU A 6 -21.61 15.36 9.02
CA LEU A 6 -20.83 16.53 9.47
C LEU A 6 -19.41 16.50 8.89
N LEU A 7 -18.74 15.35 8.97
CA LEU A 7 -17.38 15.18 8.42
C LEU A 7 -17.35 15.30 6.90
N ARG A 8 -18.35 14.71 6.21
CA ARG A 8 -18.47 14.78 4.74
C ARG A 8 -18.82 16.19 4.24
N ASN A 9 -19.51 16.97 5.05
CA ASN A 9 -19.89 18.35 4.74
C ASN A 9 -18.89 19.38 5.27
N THR A 10 -17.76 18.95 5.86
CA THR A 10 -16.69 19.88 6.21
C THR A 10 -15.89 20.18 4.94
N ASP A 11 -16.03 21.39 4.42
CA ASP A 11 -15.49 21.81 3.11
C ASP A 11 -13.99 21.47 2.96
N SER A 12 -13.19 21.73 3.99
CA SER A 12 -11.75 21.48 3.96
C SER A 12 -11.37 19.99 3.81
N PHE A 13 -12.15 19.07 4.39
CA PHE A 13 -11.89 17.63 4.23
C PHE A 13 -12.31 17.17 2.84
N LYS A 14 -13.46 17.66 2.35
CA LYS A 14 -13.94 17.36 1.01
C LYS A 14 -12.95 17.83 -0.05
N GLU A 15 -12.47 19.07 0.04
CA GLU A 15 -11.45 19.64 -0.86
C GLU A 15 -10.16 18.82 -0.86
N ARG A 16 -9.66 18.44 0.32
CA ARG A 16 -8.46 17.59 0.42
C ARG A 16 -8.67 16.21 -0.19
N ASN A 17 -9.85 15.63 -0.01
CA ASN A 17 -10.17 14.32 -0.58
C ASN A 17 -10.23 14.37 -2.11
N GLU A 18 -10.88 15.39 -2.65
CA GLU A 18 -10.95 15.65 -4.09
C GLU A 18 -9.56 15.90 -4.68
N GLU A 19 -8.73 16.69 -4.01
CA GLU A 19 -7.34 16.95 -4.42
C GLU A 19 -6.49 15.67 -4.37
N SER A 20 -6.63 14.85 -3.32
CA SER A 20 -5.94 13.56 -3.21
C SER A 20 -6.35 12.61 -4.35
N LEU A 21 -7.65 12.56 -4.69
CA LEU A 21 -8.15 11.78 -5.83
C LEU A 21 -7.59 12.29 -7.16
N ARG A 22 -7.48 13.60 -7.33
CA ARG A 22 -6.88 14.22 -8.52
C ARG A 22 -5.40 13.84 -8.66
N LYS A 23 -4.64 13.97 -7.57
CA LYS A 23 -3.22 13.56 -7.49
C LYS A 23 -3.04 12.08 -7.81
N ILE A 24 -3.88 11.20 -7.25
CA ILE A 24 -3.85 9.76 -7.54
C ILE A 24 -4.08 9.48 -9.02
N LYS A 25 -5.05 10.15 -9.66
CA LYS A 25 -5.30 10.00 -11.10
C LYS A 25 -4.10 10.43 -11.94
N GLU A 26 -3.41 11.49 -11.54
CA GLU A 26 -2.19 11.95 -12.21
C GLU A 26 -1.06 10.94 -12.08
N ILE A 27 -0.83 10.41 -10.87
CA ILE A 27 0.17 9.36 -10.61
C ILE A 27 -0.14 8.11 -11.44
N ARG A 28 -1.40 7.64 -11.43
CA ARG A 28 -1.85 6.49 -12.25
C ARG A 28 -1.50 6.68 -13.73
N LYS A 29 -1.80 7.86 -14.28
CA LYS A 29 -1.53 8.19 -15.68
C LYS A 29 -0.03 8.14 -16.00
N GLU A 30 0.85 8.52 -15.07
CA GLU A 30 2.29 8.39 -15.30
C GLU A 30 2.77 6.95 -15.21
N PHE A 31 2.27 6.14 -14.28
CA PHE A 31 2.59 4.71 -14.20
C PHE A 31 2.08 3.93 -15.43
N GLU A 32 0.87 4.23 -15.92
CA GLU A 32 0.29 3.60 -17.11
C GLU A 32 1.15 3.78 -18.37
N LYS A 33 1.93 4.86 -18.47
CA LYS A 33 2.83 5.09 -19.61
C LYS A 33 4.08 4.22 -19.60
N ILE A 34 4.46 3.69 -18.44
CA ILE A 34 5.72 2.96 -18.26
C ILE A 34 5.49 1.44 -18.33
N LEU A 35 4.27 0.96 -18.14
CA LEU A 35 4.01 -0.47 -18.13
C LEU A 35 3.65 -1.02 -19.49
N GLU A 36 4.70 -1.24 -20.29
CA GLU A 36 4.73 -2.37 -21.20
C GLU A 36 4.95 -3.66 -20.39
N PRO A 37 4.10 -4.71 -20.53
CA PRO A 37 4.17 -5.95 -19.74
C PRO A 37 5.55 -6.65 -19.74
N THR A 38 6.41 -6.33 -20.71
CA THR A 38 7.74 -6.91 -20.89
C THR A 38 8.88 -6.13 -20.21
N GLN A 39 8.63 -4.92 -19.70
CA GLN A 39 9.68 -4.00 -19.26
C GLN A 39 10.49 -4.51 -18.04
N TYR A 40 9.84 -5.28 -17.16
CA TYR A 40 10.43 -5.79 -15.92
C TYR A 40 10.52 -7.32 -15.90
N GLY A 41 10.79 -7.95 -17.05
CA GLY A 41 10.97 -9.41 -17.10
C GLY A 41 9.74 -10.22 -16.77
N GLY A 42 8.54 -9.67 -16.97
CA GLY A 42 7.28 -10.31 -16.60
C GLY A 42 6.93 -10.23 -15.11
N LEU A 43 7.62 -9.37 -14.34
CA LEU A 43 7.30 -9.14 -12.93
C LEU A 43 5.85 -8.67 -12.78
N LYS A 44 5.04 -9.48 -12.11
CA LYS A 44 3.62 -9.19 -11.90
C LYS A 44 3.45 -8.42 -10.60
N VAL A 45 3.33 -7.10 -10.71
CA VAL A 45 3.22 -6.18 -9.57
C VAL A 45 1.89 -5.47 -9.50
N SER A 46 1.49 -5.12 -8.28
CA SER A 46 0.56 -4.04 -7.99
C SER A 46 1.30 -2.93 -7.27
N ILE A 47 0.82 -1.70 -7.43
CA ILE A 47 1.33 -0.54 -6.70
C ILE A 47 0.15 0.14 -6.04
N PHE A 48 0.31 0.52 -4.78
CA PHE A 48 -0.65 1.33 -4.06
C PHE A 48 0.05 2.51 -3.39
N CYS A 49 -0.70 3.57 -3.14
CA CYS A 49 -0.24 4.64 -2.25
C CYS A 49 -0.84 4.46 -0.85
N GLY A 50 -0.05 4.74 0.17
CA GLY A 50 -0.50 4.88 1.55
C GLY A 50 -0.48 6.34 1.98
N GLY A 51 -0.34 6.55 3.28
CA GLY A 51 -0.17 7.84 3.91
C GLY A 51 -1.31 8.80 3.61
N SER A 52 -0.94 10.07 3.47
CA SER A 52 -1.94 11.13 3.31
C SER A 52 -2.73 11.05 1.99
N LEU A 53 -2.09 10.56 0.93
CA LEU A 53 -2.76 10.29 -0.34
C LEU A 53 -3.77 9.15 -0.22
N GLY A 54 -3.39 8.05 0.44
CA GLY A 54 -4.25 6.90 0.69
C GLY A 54 -5.49 7.27 1.52
N ARG A 55 -5.28 7.97 2.65
CA ARG A 55 -6.38 8.45 3.51
C ARG A 55 -7.24 9.52 2.84
N GLY A 56 -6.69 10.25 1.88
CA GLY A 56 -7.39 11.32 1.18
C GLY A 56 -7.42 12.62 1.98
N ASP A 57 -6.37 12.88 2.76
CA ASP A 57 -6.17 14.09 3.56
C ASP A 57 -4.89 14.86 3.13
N ALA A 58 -4.34 14.54 1.95
CA ALA A 58 -3.11 15.11 1.42
C ALA A 58 -3.20 16.64 1.25
N GLY A 59 -2.12 17.32 1.64
CA GLY A 59 -1.92 18.76 1.47
C GLY A 59 -0.94 19.08 0.34
N SER A 60 -0.54 20.36 0.25
CA SER A 60 0.44 20.85 -0.73
C SER A 60 1.85 20.32 -0.52
N VAL A 61 2.21 19.99 0.73
CA VAL A 61 3.54 19.51 1.13
C VAL A 61 3.59 18.00 1.39
N SER A 62 2.50 17.28 1.10
CA SER A 62 2.45 15.82 1.25
C SER A 62 3.47 15.14 0.33
N ASP A 63 4.14 14.12 0.88
CA ASP A 63 4.97 13.18 0.15
C ASP A 63 4.15 12.10 -0.57
N LEU A 64 4.85 11.27 -1.32
CA LEU A 64 4.30 10.18 -2.10
C LEU A 64 4.72 8.84 -1.48
N ASP A 65 3.88 8.31 -0.59
CA ASP A 65 4.08 7.01 0.04
C ASP A 65 3.68 5.87 -0.93
N LEU A 66 4.63 5.35 -1.70
CA LEU A 66 4.40 4.25 -2.64
C LEU A 66 4.85 2.89 -2.10
N PHE A 67 4.00 1.90 -2.31
CA PHE A 67 4.25 0.50 -1.95
C PHE A 67 4.08 -0.38 -3.17
N ILE A 68 5.08 -1.24 -3.41
CA ILE A 68 5.15 -2.10 -4.60
C ILE A 68 5.09 -3.56 -4.14
N LEU A 69 4.06 -4.28 -4.55
CA LEU A 69 3.84 -5.68 -4.20
C LEU A 69 3.97 -6.58 -5.43
N ALA A 70 4.98 -7.45 -5.45
CA ALA A 70 5.12 -8.51 -6.44
C ALA A 70 4.33 -9.77 -6.02
N ASP A 71 3.60 -10.38 -6.96
CA ASP A 71 2.91 -11.67 -6.78
C ASP A 71 3.90 -12.86 -6.79
N ASN A 72 5.19 -12.59 -6.99
CA ASN A 72 6.30 -13.55 -7.00
C ASN A 72 6.93 -13.70 -5.61
N LYS A 73 7.44 -14.89 -5.30
CA LYS A 73 8.28 -15.12 -4.10
C LYS A 73 9.54 -14.27 -4.16
N GLY A 74 10.09 -13.88 -3.00
CA GLY A 74 11.26 -12.99 -2.94
C GLY A 74 12.45 -13.51 -3.73
N LYS A 75 12.71 -14.82 -3.66
CA LYS A 75 13.77 -15.50 -4.41
C LYS A 75 13.61 -15.46 -5.94
N ASP A 76 12.39 -15.26 -6.43
CA ASP A 76 12.05 -15.25 -7.87
C ASP A 76 12.01 -13.81 -8.43
N ILE A 77 12.12 -12.79 -7.57
CA ILE A 77 12.20 -11.38 -7.99
C ILE A 77 13.64 -11.09 -8.41
N ARG A 78 13.86 -10.90 -9.71
CA ARG A 78 15.19 -10.51 -10.21
C ARG A 78 15.55 -9.10 -9.74
N ARG A 79 16.72 -8.97 -9.11
CA ARG A 79 17.22 -7.69 -8.59
C ARG A 79 17.21 -6.57 -9.64
N MET A 80 17.61 -6.86 -10.88
CA MET A 80 17.66 -5.86 -11.95
C MET A 80 16.27 -5.35 -12.35
N ASP A 81 15.23 -6.19 -12.32
CA ASP A 81 13.87 -5.76 -12.63
C ASP A 81 13.30 -4.89 -11.51
N ALA A 82 13.57 -5.27 -10.26
CA ALA A 82 13.20 -4.46 -9.10
C ALA A 82 13.87 -3.08 -9.15
N LEU A 83 15.18 -3.02 -9.46
CA LEU A 83 15.90 -1.75 -9.58
C LEU A 83 15.36 -0.85 -10.69
N LYS A 84 15.02 -1.42 -11.87
CA LYS A 84 14.39 -0.66 -12.95
C LYS A 84 13.05 -0.07 -12.52
N LEU A 85 12.19 -0.87 -11.90
CA LEU A 85 10.89 -0.43 -11.43
C LEU A 85 11.01 0.67 -10.36
N LEU A 86 11.95 0.54 -9.42
CA LEU A 86 12.22 1.57 -8.41
C LEU A 86 12.75 2.86 -9.05
N ALA A 87 13.64 2.76 -10.05
CA ALA A 87 14.14 3.92 -10.78
C ALA A 87 13.02 4.65 -11.54
N ASP A 88 12.12 3.91 -12.19
CA ASP A 88 10.96 4.48 -12.88
C ASP A 88 10.00 5.19 -11.91
N ALA A 89 9.74 4.58 -10.75
CA ALA A 89 8.95 5.21 -9.70
C ALA A 89 9.62 6.48 -9.12
N ILE A 90 10.95 6.51 -8.97
CA ILE A 90 11.71 7.72 -8.60
C ILE A 90 11.57 8.81 -9.68
N ASN A 91 11.67 8.43 -10.96
CA ASN A 91 11.51 9.37 -12.06
C ASN A 91 10.09 9.97 -12.10
N ILE A 92 9.06 9.16 -11.85
CA ILE A 92 7.68 9.66 -11.71
C ILE A 92 7.57 10.62 -10.52
N ASN A 93 8.11 10.26 -9.35
CA ASN A 93 8.11 11.12 -8.16
C ASN A 93 8.69 12.51 -8.45
N LYS A 94 9.88 12.54 -9.08
CA LYS A 94 10.56 13.78 -9.51
C LYS A 94 9.75 14.57 -10.53
N LYS A 95 9.19 13.89 -11.54
CA LYS A 95 8.38 14.51 -12.60
C LYS A 95 7.14 15.20 -12.04
N LEU A 96 6.48 14.57 -11.08
CA LEU A 96 5.29 15.08 -10.40
C LEU A 96 5.62 16.06 -9.25
N LYS A 97 6.90 16.35 -9.03
CA LYS A 97 7.40 17.31 -8.04
C LYS A 97 6.99 17.00 -6.60
N TYR A 98 6.87 15.72 -6.26
CA TYR A 98 6.75 15.31 -4.86
C TYR A 98 8.12 15.44 -4.16
N PRO A 99 8.12 15.63 -2.83
CA PRO A 99 9.32 15.47 -2.00
C PRO A 99 10.05 14.15 -2.29
N GLU A 100 11.35 14.10 -2.00
CA GLU A 100 12.10 12.85 -2.06
C GLU A 100 11.57 11.85 -1.04
N PHE A 101 11.69 10.55 -1.35
CA PHE A 101 11.29 9.49 -0.43
C PHE A 101 12.07 9.63 0.89
N SER A 102 11.36 9.55 2.00
CA SER A 102 11.93 9.72 3.34
C SER A 102 13.00 8.68 3.67
N ASN A 103 13.92 9.04 4.58
CA ASN A 103 15.00 8.17 5.08
C ASN A 103 15.82 7.50 3.97
N ASP A 104 16.13 8.23 2.90
CA ASP A 104 16.87 7.72 1.73
C ASP A 104 16.24 6.44 1.13
N GLY A 105 14.91 6.33 1.21
CA GLY A 105 14.16 5.19 0.68
C GLY A 105 14.32 3.90 1.49
N GLN A 106 14.59 3.97 2.81
CA GLN A 106 14.76 2.80 3.70
C GLN A 106 13.73 1.66 3.47
N TYR A 107 12.47 2.02 3.20
CA TYR A 107 11.37 1.06 2.95
C TYR A 107 10.85 1.11 1.50
N PHE A 108 11.50 1.86 0.63
CA PHE A 108 11.14 1.95 -0.78
C PHE A 108 11.77 0.78 -1.56
N LYS A 109 11.08 -0.36 -1.54
CA LYS A 109 11.51 -1.60 -2.21
C LYS A 109 10.33 -2.36 -2.83
N VAL A 110 10.65 -3.36 -3.64
CA VAL A 110 9.66 -4.32 -4.15
C VAL A 110 9.47 -5.43 -3.12
N TYR A 111 8.29 -5.50 -2.53
CA TYR A 111 7.93 -6.50 -1.53
C TYR A 111 7.38 -7.77 -2.20
N SER A 112 7.82 -8.94 -1.73
CA SER A 112 7.19 -10.21 -2.09
C SER A 112 5.88 -10.37 -1.32
N PHE A 113 4.76 -10.32 -2.02
CA PHE A 113 3.45 -10.58 -1.43
C PHE A 113 3.32 -12.02 -0.88
N PRO A 114 3.84 -13.06 -1.56
CA PRO A 114 3.86 -14.40 -0.96
C PRO A 114 4.73 -14.53 0.30
N ASP A 115 5.82 -13.78 0.45
CA ASP A 115 6.69 -13.84 1.64
C ASP A 115 6.00 -13.18 2.86
N MET A 116 5.12 -12.21 2.61
CA MET A 116 4.30 -11.54 3.63
C MET A 116 3.51 -12.53 4.49
N PHE A 117 3.06 -13.65 3.91
CA PHE A 117 2.33 -14.70 4.64
C PHE A 117 3.24 -15.72 5.33
N GLU A 118 4.40 -16.01 4.75
CA GLU A 118 5.35 -16.95 5.35
C GLU A 118 5.99 -16.40 6.61
N LYS A 119 6.18 -15.09 6.66
CA LYS A 119 6.81 -14.39 7.79
C LYS A 119 5.79 -13.81 8.76
N LEU A 120 4.50 -13.93 8.49
CA LEU A 120 3.44 -13.36 9.31
C LEU A 120 3.53 -13.83 10.77
N GLY A 121 3.60 -12.86 11.69
CA GLY A 121 3.73 -13.12 13.13
C GLY A 121 5.13 -13.58 13.58
N SER A 122 6.10 -13.69 12.67
CA SER A 122 7.50 -13.93 13.02
C SER A 122 8.24 -12.60 13.27
N PRO A 123 9.40 -12.60 13.95
CA PRO A 123 10.23 -11.39 14.08
C PRO A 123 10.60 -10.73 12.74
N ASN A 124 10.70 -11.53 11.67
CA ASN A 124 11.02 -11.03 10.34
C ASN A 124 9.86 -10.24 9.69
N ASP A 125 8.63 -10.38 10.20
CA ASP A 125 7.45 -9.60 9.74
C ASP A 125 7.67 -8.10 9.96
N ASP A 126 8.21 -7.74 11.13
CA ASP A 126 8.49 -6.35 11.49
C ASP A 126 9.83 -5.88 10.92
N VAL A 127 10.90 -6.69 11.01
CA VAL A 127 12.24 -6.34 10.50
C VAL A 127 12.22 -6.04 9.00
N GLU A 128 11.44 -6.79 8.22
CA GLU A 128 11.33 -6.58 6.78
C GLU A 128 10.26 -5.56 6.38
N ASN A 129 9.58 -4.94 7.35
CA ASN A 129 8.46 -4.01 7.19
C ASN A 129 7.20 -4.65 6.57
N LEU A 130 7.08 -5.98 6.59
CA LEU A 130 5.95 -6.70 5.99
C LEU A 130 4.65 -6.48 6.76
N PHE A 131 4.74 -6.43 8.09
CA PHE A 131 3.60 -6.11 8.95
C PHE A 131 3.02 -4.73 8.63
N THR A 132 3.87 -3.70 8.62
CA THR A 132 3.46 -2.33 8.31
C THR A 132 2.83 -2.24 6.93
N VAL A 133 3.48 -2.78 5.89
CA VAL A 133 2.93 -2.76 4.52
C VAL A 133 1.58 -3.47 4.43
N ARG A 134 1.40 -4.59 5.14
CA ARG A 134 0.12 -5.31 5.22
C ARG A 134 -0.97 -4.46 5.87
N MET A 135 -0.65 -3.72 6.94
CA MET A 135 -1.60 -2.86 7.63
C MET A 135 -1.97 -1.63 6.79
N LEU A 136 -0.99 -0.99 6.15
CA LEU A 136 -1.24 0.13 5.24
C LEU A 136 -2.12 -0.30 4.06
N LEU A 137 -1.84 -1.49 3.49
CA LEU A 137 -2.66 -2.10 2.44
C LEU A 137 -4.13 -2.22 2.87
N LEU A 138 -4.40 -2.71 4.08
CA LEU A 138 -5.77 -2.92 4.55
C LEU A 138 -6.48 -1.64 5.00
N LEU A 139 -5.76 -0.69 5.60
CA LEU A 139 -6.38 0.38 6.38
C LEU A 139 -6.48 1.72 5.64
N GLU A 140 -5.52 2.03 4.76
CA GLU A 140 -5.46 3.36 4.14
C GLU A 140 -5.12 3.35 2.65
N SER A 141 -4.82 2.20 2.06
CA SER A 141 -4.29 2.19 0.71
C SER A 141 -5.30 2.58 -0.39
N ARG A 142 -4.77 3.13 -1.48
CA ARG A 142 -5.48 3.33 -2.75
C ARG A 142 -4.65 2.80 -3.91
N PRO A 143 -5.24 2.10 -4.89
CA PRO A 143 -4.46 1.50 -5.97
C PRO A 143 -3.89 2.57 -6.91
N ILE A 144 -2.66 2.38 -7.35
CA ILE A 144 -1.97 3.18 -8.36
C ILE A 144 -1.76 2.37 -9.64
N LEU A 145 -1.45 1.08 -9.51
CA LEU A 145 -1.23 0.20 -10.64
C LEU A 145 -1.81 -1.18 -10.41
N ASN A 146 -2.37 -1.76 -11.46
CA ASN A 146 -2.88 -3.13 -11.50
C ASN A 146 -3.93 -3.35 -10.39
N GLU A 147 -5.02 -2.59 -10.48
CA GLU A 147 -6.10 -2.59 -9.49
C GLU A 147 -6.72 -3.99 -9.30
N GLU A 148 -6.74 -4.82 -10.35
CA GLU A 148 -7.22 -6.19 -10.27
C GLU A 148 -6.33 -7.06 -9.35
N LEU A 149 -5.01 -7.00 -9.53
CA LEU A 149 -4.09 -7.72 -8.66
C LEU A 149 -4.11 -7.17 -7.22
N TYR A 150 -4.16 -5.86 -7.07
CA TYR A 150 -4.31 -5.20 -5.78
C TYR A 150 -5.54 -5.72 -5.00
N LYS A 151 -6.71 -5.80 -5.65
CA LYS A 151 -7.94 -6.36 -5.04
C LYS A 151 -7.75 -7.82 -4.66
N LYS A 152 -7.20 -8.64 -5.56
CA LYS A 152 -6.88 -10.05 -5.29
C LYS A 152 -5.92 -10.21 -4.11
N GLN A 153 -4.96 -9.31 -3.94
CA GLN A 153 -4.03 -9.32 -2.82
C GLN A 153 -4.74 -8.96 -1.51
N ILE A 154 -5.60 -7.94 -1.48
CA ILE A 154 -6.43 -7.64 -0.30
C ILE A 154 -7.29 -8.84 0.08
N ASP A 155 -7.97 -9.47 -0.89
CA ASP A 155 -8.81 -10.64 -0.65
C ASP A 155 -7.99 -11.79 -0.07
N LYS A 156 -6.79 -12.06 -0.60
CA LYS A 156 -5.87 -13.07 -0.04
C LYS A 156 -5.45 -12.75 1.39
N VAL A 157 -5.18 -11.48 1.71
CA VAL A 157 -4.84 -11.06 3.08
C VAL A 157 -6.03 -11.30 4.02
N LEU A 158 -7.21 -10.85 3.64
CA LEU A 158 -8.43 -11.05 4.43
C LEU A 158 -8.74 -12.53 4.60
N ASN A 159 -8.69 -13.33 3.53
CA ASN A 159 -8.88 -14.78 3.61
C ASN A 159 -7.90 -15.45 4.57
N HIS A 160 -6.66 -14.97 4.65
CA HIS A 160 -5.70 -15.48 5.62
C HIS A 160 -6.09 -15.17 7.08
N TYR A 161 -6.54 -13.95 7.35
CA TYR A 161 -7.03 -13.55 8.69
C TYR A 161 -8.33 -14.25 9.08
N PHE A 162 -9.15 -14.62 8.10
CA PHE A 162 -10.46 -15.26 8.28
C PHE A 162 -10.43 -16.78 8.02
N ARG A 163 -9.26 -17.40 7.87
CA ARG A 163 -9.13 -18.82 7.50
C ARG A 163 -9.87 -19.78 8.45
N ASP A 164 -9.99 -19.41 9.72
CA ASP A 164 -10.61 -20.21 10.78
C ASP A 164 -12.11 -19.92 10.99
N SER A 165 -12.71 -19.12 10.09
CA SER A 165 -14.12 -18.67 10.16
C SER A 165 -15.15 -19.67 9.65
N SER A 166 -14.73 -20.68 8.88
CA SER A 166 -15.65 -21.60 8.22
C SER A 166 -16.55 -22.35 9.20
N GLY A 167 -17.87 -22.22 8.99
CA GLY A 167 -18.90 -22.93 9.77
C GLY A 167 -19.10 -22.44 11.21
N LYS A 168 -18.62 -21.24 11.57
CA LYS A 168 -18.68 -20.71 12.95
C LYS A 168 -19.36 -19.34 13.01
N ASP A 169 -20.62 -19.31 13.42
CA ASP A 169 -21.37 -18.06 13.68
C ASP A 169 -20.75 -17.22 14.82
N SER A 170 -20.00 -17.87 15.72
CA SER A 170 -19.29 -17.23 16.82
C SER A 170 -17.88 -16.75 16.46
N PHE A 171 -17.43 -16.90 15.20
CA PHE A 171 -16.09 -16.49 14.81
C PHE A 171 -15.86 -15.01 15.11
N ARG A 172 -14.65 -14.71 15.61
CA ARG A 172 -14.16 -13.36 15.85
C ARG A 172 -12.77 -13.28 15.22
N PRO A 173 -12.49 -12.32 14.32
CA PRO A 173 -11.18 -12.17 13.69
C PRO A 173 -10.18 -11.52 14.67
N LEU A 174 -9.99 -12.13 15.85
CA LEU A 174 -9.17 -11.59 16.94
C LEU A 174 -7.73 -11.36 16.49
N PHE A 175 -7.22 -12.19 15.58
CA PHE A 175 -5.88 -12.01 15.04
C PHE A 175 -5.75 -10.72 14.22
N LEU A 176 -6.73 -10.40 13.36
CA LEU A 176 -6.76 -9.13 12.63
C LEU A 176 -6.93 -7.94 13.59
N VAL A 177 -7.84 -8.05 14.55
CA VAL A 177 -8.08 -6.98 15.55
C VAL A 177 -6.80 -6.69 16.34
N ASN A 178 -6.09 -7.74 16.77
CA ASN A 178 -4.83 -7.59 17.49
C ASN A 178 -3.75 -6.93 16.62
N ASP A 179 -3.63 -7.29 15.34
CA ASP A 179 -2.69 -6.67 14.41
C ASP A 179 -3.04 -5.19 14.16
N VAL A 180 -4.33 -4.84 14.02
CA VAL A 180 -4.77 -3.43 13.91
C VAL A 180 -4.41 -2.66 15.19
N LEU A 181 -4.68 -3.23 16.37
CA LEU A 181 -4.30 -2.59 17.64
C LEU A 181 -2.79 -2.43 17.78
N ARG A 182 -2.01 -3.43 17.38
CA ARG A 182 -0.54 -3.39 17.37
C ARG A 182 -0.04 -2.27 16.47
N TYR A 183 -0.58 -2.18 15.25
CA TYR A 183 -0.22 -1.14 14.28
C TYR A 183 -0.45 0.27 14.83
N TRP A 184 -1.65 0.54 15.37
CA TRP A 184 -1.94 1.86 15.95
C TRP A 184 -1.04 2.19 17.13
N ARG A 185 -0.72 1.21 17.99
CA ARG A 185 0.23 1.41 19.09
C ARG A 185 1.63 1.75 18.60
N THR A 186 2.09 1.13 17.51
CA THR A 186 3.38 1.47 16.89
C THR A 186 3.38 2.88 16.32
N VAL A 187 2.35 3.25 15.53
CA VAL A 187 2.30 4.57 14.88
C VAL A 187 2.11 5.71 15.88
N CYS A 188 1.34 5.53 16.95
CA CYS A 188 1.13 6.56 17.96
C CYS A 188 2.30 6.74 18.94
N LEU A 189 3.36 5.93 18.83
CA LEU A 189 4.57 6.03 19.63
C LEU A 189 5.78 6.53 18.84
N ASN A 190 5.64 6.67 17.51
CA ASN A 190 6.64 7.22 16.60
C ASN A 190 6.43 8.72 16.42
#